data_AF-A0A9X3WGQ1-F1
#
_entry.id   AF-A0A9X3WGQ1-F1
#
_cell.length_a   1.000
_cell.length_b   1.000
_cell.length_c   1.000
_cell.angle_alpha   90.00
_cell.angle_beta   90.00
_cell.angle_gamma   90.00
#
_symmetry.space_group_name_H-M   'P 1'
#
loop_
_entity.id
_entity.type
_entity.pdbx_description
1 polymer ?
#
loop_
_entity_poly.entity_id
_entity_poly.type
_entity_poly.pdbx_seq_one_letter_code
_entity_poly.pdbx_strand_id
1 'polypeptide(L)'
;MKIKRILTVISMLILLLLTGCGGMNGGNTDNMMNSGGISPNMLTDMMATPEMQDVMVRVMSSPEMQDQMVEMMKQQEMQNTMIEIMNEPEMKNTMVEVMKSPEMQETMIEIMQTPEVKELLKTVLNEG
;
A
#
# COMPACT_ATOMS: atom_id res chain seq x y z
N MET A 1 24.09 -63.42 27.92
CA MET A 1 25.48 -63.05 27.52
C MET A 1 25.66 -62.83 26.02
N LYS A 2 24.94 -63.52 25.12
CA LYS A 2 25.11 -63.40 23.66
C LYS A 2 24.74 -62.00 23.11
N ILE A 3 23.68 -61.39 23.61
CA ILE A 3 23.21 -60.06 23.17
C ILE A 3 24.16 -58.92 23.57
N LYS A 4 24.78 -58.99 24.76
CA LYS A 4 25.78 -58.00 25.19
C LYS A 4 27.05 -58.05 24.34
N ARG A 5 27.46 -59.26 23.90
CA ARG A 5 28.59 -59.45 22.98
C ARG A 5 28.29 -58.93 21.57
N ILE A 6 27.07 -59.14 21.07
CA ILE A 6 26.63 -58.60 19.78
C ILE A 6 26.60 -57.07 19.80
N LEU A 7 26.10 -56.45 20.88
CA LEU A 7 26.05 -54.99 21.01
C LEU A 7 27.45 -54.35 21.02
N THR A 8 28.41 -54.98 21.72
CA THR A 8 29.81 -54.50 21.76
C THR A 8 30.52 -54.64 20.41
N VAL A 9 30.23 -55.70 19.64
CA VAL A 9 30.85 -55.90 18.32
C VAL A 9 30.28 -54.91 17.30
N ILE A 10 28.98 -54.63 17.35
CA ILE A 10 28.34 -53.61 16.50
C ILE A 10 28.87 -52.21 16.82
N SER A 11 29.04 -51.88 18.10
CA SER A 11 29.63 -50.61 18.52
C SER A 11 31.08 -50.45 18.03
N MET A 12 31.90 -51.51 18.07
CA MET A 12 33.25 -51.48 17.53
C MET A 12 33.29 -51.39 16.00
N LEU A 13 32.35 -52.02 15.30
CA LEU A 13 32.24 -51.99 13.85
C LEU A 13 31.89 -50.58 13.33
N ILE A 14 31.04 -49.84 14.06
CA ILE A 14 30.67 -48.46 13.75
C ILE A 14 31.85 -47.51 13.92
N LEU A 15 32.70 -47.74 14.94
CA LEU A 15 33.93 -46.97 15.16
C LEU A 15 34.98 -47.19 14.06
N LEU A 16 35.02 -48.37 13.43
CA LEU A 16 35.92 -48.66 12.30
C LEU A 16 35.51 -47.98 10.99
N LEU A 17 34.23 -47.64 10.80
CA LEU A 17 33.75 -46.99 9.58
C LEU A 17 34.02 -45.47 9.55
N LEU A 18 34.30 -44.85 10.70
CA LEU A 18 34.51 -43.41 10.81
C LEU A 18 35.98 -42.98 10.60
N THR A 19 36.92 -43.92 10.54
CA THR A 19 38.33 -43.67 10.21
C THR A 19 38.71 -44.25 8.84
N GLY A 20 37.81 -44.09 7.86
CA GLY A 20 38.15 -44.18 6.44
C GLY A 20 38.67 -42.84 5.93
N CYS A 21 39.96 -42.58 6.13
CA CYS A 21 40.65 -41.43 5.53
C CYS A 21 40.95 -41.75 4.06
N GLY A 22 40.28 -41.06 3.13
CA GLY A 22 40.56 -41.08 1.71
C GLY A 22 40.20 -39.71 1.14
N GLY A 23 41.21 -38.93 0.74
CA GLY A 23 41.10 -37.51 0.44
C GLY A 23 40.03 -37.15 -0.58
N MET A 24 39.26 -36.10 -0.27
CA MET A 24 38.39 -35.42 -1.22
C MET A 24 38.61 -33.92 -1.08
N ASN A 25 39.45 -33.42 -1.99
CA ASN A 25 39.34 -32.15 -2.68
C ASN A 25 38.45 -31.10 -1.98
N GLY A 26 39.09 -30.12 -1.34
CA GLY A 26 38.45 -28.88 -0.90
C GLY A 26 38.03 -28.04 -2.10
N GLY A 27 36.92 -28.43 -2.71
CA GLY A 27 36.21 -27.67 -3.74
C GLY A 27 34.95 -27.09 -3.14
N ASN A 28 35.04 -25.82 -2.75
CA ASN A 28 33.98 -24.88 -2.41
C ASN A 28 32.56 -25.26 -2.93
N THR A 29 31.82 -26.05 -2.17
CA THR A 29 30.38 -26.36 -2.39
C THR A 29 29.45 -25.36 -1.68
N ASP A 30 29.90 -24.12 -1.46
CA ASP A 30 29.07 -23.06 -0.89
C ASP A 30 28.43 -22.12 -1.93
N ASN A 31 28.60 -22.39 -3.24
CA ASN A 31 28.19 -21.44 -4.28
C ASN A 31 27.12 -21.92 -5.28
N MET A 32 26.29 -22.91 -4.89
CA MET A 32 25.18 -23.40 -5.75
C MET A 32 23.77 -23.00 -5.29
N MET A 33 23.63 -22.12 -4.29
CA MET A 33 22.33 -21.57 -3.85
C MET A 33 22.18 -20.04 -4.00
N ASN A 34 23.11 -19.35 -4.67
CA ASN A 34 23.09 -17.88 -4.79
C ASN A 34 22.95 -17.35 -6.22
N SER A 35 22.39 -18.13 -7.14
CA SER A 35 22.05 -17.65 -8.49
C SER A 35 20.53 -17.59 -8.61
N GLY A 36 19.98 -16.37 -8.45
CA GLY A 36 18.54 -16.14 -8.52
C GLY A 36 18.04 -15.00 -7.64
N GLY A 37 18.93 -14.22 -7.02
CA GLY A 37 18.53 -12.99 -6.33
C GLY A 37 17.86 -12.05 -7.33
N ILE A 38 16.55 -11.89 -7.21
CA ILE A 38 15.80 -10.82 -7.89
C ILE A 38 16.46 -9.52 -7.45
N SER A 39 17.19 -8.87 -8.36
CA SER A 39 17.78 -7.56 -8.10
C SER A 39 16.66 -6.55 -7.87
N PRO A 40 16.79 -5.59 -6.92
CA PRO A 40 15.77 -4.57 -6.67
C PRO A 40 15.31 -3.85 -7.95
N ASN A 41 16.22 -3.63 -8.89
CA ASN A 41 15.92 -2.99 -10.17
C ASN A 41 15.00 -3.85 -11.06
N MET A 42 15.18 -5.18 -11.10
CA MET A 42 14.28 -6.07 -11.84
C MET A 42 12.89 -6.12 -11.22
N LEU A 43 12.78 -6.03 -9.89
CA LEU A 43 11.48 -5.94 -9.22
C LEU A 43 10.78 -4.62 -9.57
N THR A 44 11.51 -3.51 -9.56
CA THR A 44 10.98 -2.21 -9.98
C THR A 44 10.54 -2.21 -11.44
N ASP A 45 11.34 -2.76 -12.35
CA ASP A 45 11.00 -2.87 -13.77
C ASP A 45 9.77 -3.74 -13.98
N MET A 46 9.61 -4.83 -13.22
CA MET A 46 8.43 -5.68 -13.24
C MET A 46 7.18 -4.94 -12.73
N MET A 47 7.31 -4.14 -11.68
CA MET A 47 6.22 -3.30 -11.14
C MET A 47 5.83 -2.17 -12.10
N ALA A 48 6.78 -1.67 -12.89
CA ALA A 48 6.55 -0.61 -13.88
C ALA A 48 5.96 -1.13 -15.19
N THR A 49 5.79 -2.45 -15.37
CA THR A 49 5.18 -3.01 -16.58
C THR A 49 3.74 -2.52 -16.76
N PRO A 50 3.28 -2.24 -18.00
CA PRO A 50 1.91 -1.82 -18.27
C PRO A 50 0.86 -2.79 -17.73
N GLU A 51 1.15 -4.09 -17.75
CA GLU A 51 0.29 -5.13 -17.22
C GLU A 51 0.12 -5.01 -15.70
N MET A 52 1.22 -4.74 -14.97
CA MET A 52 1.16 -4.54 -13.52
C MET A 52 0.47 -3.21 -13.16
N GLN A 53 0.64 -2.17 -13.98
CA GLN A 53 -0.09 -0.92 -13.84
C GLN A 53 -1.60 -1.11 -14.02
N ASP A 54 -2.04 -1.86 -15.03
CA ASP A 54 -3.46 -2.17 -15.25
C ASP A 54 -4.07 -2.95 -14.08
N VAL A 55 -3.34 -3.94 -13.56
CA VAL A 55 -3.75 -4.68 -12.37
C VAL A 55 -3.83 -3.76 -11.15
N MET A 56 -2.86 -2.88 -10.95
CA MET A 56 -2.88 -1.92 -9.85
C MET A 56 -4.06 -0.96 -9.96
N VAL A 57 -4.31 -0.39 -11.14
CA VAL A 57 -5.48 0.47 -11.40
C VAL A 57 -6.78 -0.29 -11.12
N ARG A 58 -6.88 -1.55 -11.55
CA ARG A 58 -8.07 -2.38 -11.31
C ARG A 58 -8.28 -2.67 -9.82
N VAL A 59 -7.22 -2.97 -9.09
CA VAL A 59 -7.27 -3.18 -7.64
C VAL A 59 -7.65 -1.88 -6.94
N MET A 60 -7.07 -0.74 -7.35
CA MET A 60 -7.40 0.56 -6.77
C MET A 60 -8.82 1.03 -7.07
N SER A 61 -9.33 0.66 -8.24
CA SER A 61 -10.70 0.94 -8.64
C SER A 61 -11.70 -0.08 -8.11
N SER A 62 -11.25 -1.11 -7.38
CA SER A 62 -12.15 -2.11 -6.82
C SER A 62 -13.05 -1.48 -5.73
N PRO A 63 -14.32 -1.91 -5.60
CA PRO A 63 -15.22 -1.37 -4.58
C PRO A 63 -14.66 -1.48 -3.16
N GLU A 64 -13.99 -2.60 -2.87
CA GLU A 64 -13.36 -2.87 -1.57
C GLU A 64 -12.25 -1.85 -1.27
N MET A 65 -11.42 -1.50 -2.25
CA MET A 65 -10.40 -0.48 -2.03
C MET A 65 -11.01 0.93 -1.97
N GLN A 66 -12.05 1.21 -2.75
CA GLN A 66 -12.79 2.48 -2.65
C GLN A 66 -13.37 2.66 -1.25
N ASP A 67 -14.00 1.63 -0.68
CA ASP A 67 -14.54 1.67 0.68
C ASP A 67 -13.46 1.89 1.72
N GLN A 68 -12.30 1.23 1.58
CA GLN A 68 -11.15 1.46 2.45
C GLN A 68 -10.59 2.88 2.31
N MET A 69 -10.51 3.40 1.09
CA MET A 69 -10.10 4.78 0.85
C MET A 69 -11.07 5.77 1.47
N VAL A 70 -12.38 5.54 1.35
CA VAL A 70 -13.42 6.35 1.99
C VAL A 70 -13.38 6.24 3.51
N GLU A 71 -12.92 5.12 4.07
CA GLU A 71 -12.74 5.00 5.51
C GLU A 71 -11.48 5.74 6.00
N MET A 72 -10.38 5.67 5.24
CA MET A 72 -9.18 6.49 5.48
C MET A 72 -9.51 7.99 5.38
N MET A 73 -10.22 8.36 4.31
CA MET A 73 -11.30 9.37 4.25
C MET A 73 -11.75 10.08 5.53
N LYS A 74 -12.24 9.27 6.46
CA LYS A 74 -12.95 9.75 7.64
C LYS A 74 -12.03 9.86 8.84
N GLN A 75 -10.80 9.34 8.76
CA GLN A 75 -9.85 9.43 9.85
C GLN A 75 -9.53 10.89 10.15
N GLN A 76 -9.54 11.25 11.43
CA GLN A 76 -9.38 12.64 11.86
C GLN A 76 -8.06 13.26 11.39
N GLU A 77 -6.98 12.48 11.38
CA GLU A 77 -5.68 12.93 10.89
C GLU A 77 -5.76 13.34 9.41
N MET A 78 -6.39 12.50 8.58
CA MET A 78 -6.55 12.73 7.16
C MET A 78 -7.50 13.93 6.90
N GLN A 79 -8.58 14.06 7.66
CA GLN A 79 -9.44 15.25 7.62
C GLN A 79 -8.67 16.53 7.98
N ASN A 80 -7.82 16.50 9.01
CA ASN A 80 -7.01 17.64 9.41
C ASN A 80 -6.04 18.05 8.28
N THR A 81 -5.37 17.08 7.66
CA THR A 81 -4.51 17.33 6.49
C THR A 81 -5.30 17.92 5.33
N MET A 82 -6.51 17.42 5.04
CA MET A 82 -7.37 18.02 4.01
C MET A 82 -7.74 19.47 4.35
N ILE A 83 -8.06 19.77 5.62
CA ILE A 83 -8.35 21.13 6.07
C ILE A 83 -7.13 22.04 5.92
N GLU A 84 -5.93 21.54 6.24
CA GLU A 84 -4.69 22.28 6.05
C GLU A 84 -4.47 22.63 4.58
N ILE A 85 -4.61 21.64 3.68
CA ILE A 85 -4.51 21.86 2.22
C ILE A 85 -5.58 22.86 1.74
N MET A 86 -6.82 22.74 2.21
CA MET A 86 -7.89 23.72 1.88
C MET A 86 -7.57 25.12 2.38
N ASN A 87 -6.77 25.24 3.43
CA ASN A 87 -6.36 26.52 3.97
C ASN A 87 -5.16 27.15 3.24
N GLU A 88 -4.45 26.38 2.42
CA GLU A 88 -3.34 26.87 1.62
C GLU A 88 -3.80 27.96 0.65
N PRO A 89 -2.97 29.00 0.44
CA PRO A 89 -3.35 30.15 -0.40
C PRO A 89 -3.62 29.74 -1.85
N GLU A 90 -2.89 28.76 -2.38
CA GLU A 90 -3.11 28.23 -3.73
C GLU A 90 -4.48 27.58 -3.88
N MET A 91 -4.87 26.75 -2.91
CA MET A 91 -6.19 26.11 -2.90
C MET A 91 -7.31 27.15 -2.73
N LYS A 92 -7.12 28.14 -1.86
CA LYS A 92 -8.08 29.25 -1.72
C LYS A 92 -8.26 30.03 -3.02
N ASN A 93 -7.17 30.33 -3.72
CA ASN A 93 -7.23 31.02 -5.01
C ASN A 93 -7.98 30.16 -6.04
N THR A 94 -7.70 28.86 -6.08
CA THR A 94 -8.42 27.92 -6.95
C THR A 94 -9.92 27.90 -6.64
N MET A 95 -10.30 27.84 -5.38
CA MET A 95 -11.71 27.90 -4.96
C MET A 95 -12.38 29.22 -5.37
N VAL A 96 -11.68 30.35 -5.23
CA VAL A 96 -12.18 31.66 -5.67
C VAL A 96 -12.41 31.69 -7.18
N GLU A 97 -11.50 31.14 -7.98
CA GLU A 97 -11.67 31.07 -9.43
C GLU A 97 -12.83 30.16 -9.82
N VAL A 98 -13.01 29.02 -9.14
CA VAL A 98 -14.19 28.15 -9.31
C VAL A 98 -15.49 28.90 -8.97
N MET A 99 -15.51 29.68 -7.87
CA MET A 99 -16.68 30.49 -7.51
C MET A 99 -17.02 31.58 -8.51
N LYS A 100 -16.02 32.08 -9.25
CA LYS A 100 -16.23 33.04 -10.33
C LYS A 100 -16.69 32.39 -11.63
N SER A 101 -16.66 31.06 -11.75
CA SER A 101 -17.07 30.40 -12.99
C SER A 101 -18.56 30.66 -13.27
N PRO A 102 -18.96 30.81 -14.55
CA PRO A 102 -20.36 31.04 -14.90
C PRO A 102 -21.29 29.95 -14.35
N GLU A 103 -20.88 28.69 -14.40
CA GLU A 103 -21.66 27.56 -13.91
C GLU A 103 -21.91 27.65 -12.40
N MET A 104 -20.89 28.07 -11.64
CA MET A 104 -21.02 28.24 -10.19
C MET A 104 -21.86 29.47 -9.85
N GLN A 105 -21.74 30.56 -10.62
CA GLN A 105 -22.60 31.73 -10.46
C GLN A 105 -24.07 31.39 -10.72
N GLU A 106 -24.38 30.63 -11.79
CA GLU A 106 -25.73 30.16 -12.08
C GLU A 106 -26.27 29.30 -10.94
N THR A 107 -25.48 28.33 -10.46
CA THR A 107 -25.84 27.48 -9.32
C THR A 107 -26.12 28.32 -8.07
N MET A 108 -25.29 29.34 -7.78
CA MET A 108 -25.51 30.25 -6.66
C MET A 108 -26.81 31.06 -6.80
N ILE A 109 -27.13 31.54 -8.01
CA ILE A 109 -28.38 32.25 -8.30
C ILE A 109 -29.58 31.32 -8.07
N GLU A 110 -29.52 30.07 -8.54
CA GLU A 110 -30.57 29.09 -8.31
C GLU A 110 -30.78 28.81 -6.82
N ILE A 111 -29.69 28.66 -6.05
CA ILE A 111 -29.74 28.49 -4.60
C ILE A 111 -30.39 29.72 -3.93
N MET A 112 -30.04 30.94 -4.34
CA MET A 112 -30.68 32.16 -3.82
C MET A 112 -32.17 32.25 -4.13
N GLN A 113 -32.61 31.54 -5.17
CA GLN A 113 -34.01 31.49 -5.56
C GLN A 113 -34.82 30.42 -4.79
N THR A 114 -34.18 29.55 -4.00
CA THR A 114 -34.91 28.56 -3.22
C THR A 114 -35.76 29.23 -2.15
N PRO A 115 -36.90 28.61 -1.76
CA PRO A 115 -37.75 29.14 -0.71
C PRO A 115 -37.00 29.34 0.61
N GLU A 116 -36.10 28.43 1.01
CA GLU A 116 -35.39 28.55 2.27
C GLU A 116 -34.51 29.81 2.32
N VAL A 117 -33.74 30.06 1.25
CA VAL A 117 -32.85 31.22 1.20
C VAL A 117 -33.65 32.51 1.08
N LYS A 118 -34.74 32.52 0.31
CA LYS A 118 -35.64 33.68 0.22
C LYS A 118 -36.27 34.05 1.56
N GLU A 119 -36.73 33.07 2.33
CA GLU A 119 -37.29 33.34 3.66
C GLU A 119 -36.20 33.83 4.63
N LEU A 120 -35.00 33.25 4.60
CA LEU A 120 -33.88 33.75 5.39
C LEU A 120 -33.54 35.21 5.05
N LEU A 121 -33.49 35.55 3.75
CA LEU A 121 -33.24 36.91 3.29
C LEU A 121 -34.32 37.90 3.76
N LYS A 122 -35.60 37.50 3.73
CA LYS A 122 -36.69 38.32 4.27
C LYS A 122 -36.52 38.57 5.76
N THR A 123 -36.16 37.55 6.53
CA THR A 123 -35.91 37.70 7.98
C THR A 123 -34.79 38.69 8.23
N VAL A 124 -33.62 38.52 7.59
CA VAL A 124 -32.47 39.42 7.75
C VAL A 124 -32.81 40.86 7.36
N LEU A 125 -33.57 41.06 6.27
CA LEU A 125 -33.98 42.39 5.81
C LEU A 125 -35.05 43.05 6.69
N ASN A 126 -35.86 42.27 7.40
CA ASN A 126 -36.88 42.78 8.32
C ASN A 126 -36.33 43.02 9.74
N GLU A 127 -35.20 42.41 10.09
CA GLU A 127 -34.53 42.54 11.39
C GLU A 127 -33.43 43.63 11.43
N GLY A 128 -33.06 44.22 10.29
CA GLY A 128 -32.10 45.33 10.16
C GLY A 128 -32.75 46.68 9.96
#